data_AF-A0A965GEI7-F1
#
_entry.id   AF-A0A965GEI7-F1
#
_cell.length_a   1.000
_cell.length_b   1.000
_cell.length_c   1.000
_cell.angle_alpha   90.00
_cell.angle_beta   90.00
_cell.angle_gamma   90.00
#
_symmetry.space_group_name_H-M   'P 1'
#
loop_
_entity.id
_entity.type
_entity.pdbx_description
1 polymer ?
#
loop_
_entity_poly.entity_id
_entity_poly.type
_entity_poly.pdbx_seq_one_letter_code
_entity_poly.pdbx_strand_id
1 'polypeptide(L)'
;TSAAGVLVLPEADEIDVELNMNDVRVDVYRSSGPGGQSVNTTDSAVRLTHIPTGIVVSCQNEKSQLQNKESALRILRARLLAAAVEAQEAAAAAERKSQIRTVDRSERIRTYNFPENRLSDHRVNFKANNLSAVLDGELDPVIQALIDADKETRLAAG
;
A
#
# COMPACT_ATOMS: atom_id res chain seq x y z
N THR A 1 -2.75 8.98 34.29
CA THR A 1 -1.78 8.80 33.19
C THR A 1 -2.43 8.06 32.06
N SER A 2 -2.56 8.71 30.90
CA SER A 2 -3.11 8.14 29.66
C SER A 2 -1.98 7.90 28.65
N ALA A 3 -2.22 7.06 27.64
CA ALA A 3 -1.27 6.80 26.55
C ALA A 3 -1.99 6.98 25.20
N ALA A 4 -1.26 7.45 24.20
CA ALA A 4 -1.74 7.61 22.83
C ALA A 4 -0.69 7.04 21.86
N GLY A 5 -1.15 6.41 20.78
CA GLY A 5 -0.32 5.95 19.67
C GLY A 5 -0.36 6.95 18.53
N VAL A 6 0.80 7.24 17.93
CA VAL A 6 0.92 8.08 16.75
C VAL A 6 1.62 7.27 15.67
N LEU A 7 0.99 7.21 14.50
CA LEU A 7 1.50 6.54 13.31
C LEU A 7 1.79 7.62 12.27
N VAL A 8 2.98 7.59 11.69
CA VAL A 8 3.37 8.50 10.61
C VAL A 8 3.68 7.64 9.39
N LEU A 9 2.88 7.84 8.34
CA LEU A 9 3.08 7.20 7.04
C LEU A 9 3.35 8.29 6.01
N PRO A 10 4.26 8.07 5.05
CA PRO A 10 4.39 8.96 3.89
C PRO A 10 3.09 8.97 3.09
N GLU A 11 2.88 10.04 2.33
CA GLU A 11 1.80 10.10 1.34
C GLU A 11 2.01 9.00 0.30
N ALA A 12 0.95 8.26 0.00
CA ALA A 12 0.99 7.19 -0.99
C ALA A 12 0.63 7.75 -2.36
N ASP A 13 1.45 7.47 -3.36
CA ASP A 13 1.12 7.77 -4.75
C ASP A 13 -0.03 6.87 -5.25
N GLU A 14 -0.84 7.40 -6.16
CA GLU A 14 -1.86 6.58 -6.85
C GLU A 14 -1.17 5.50 -7.69
N ILE A 15 -1.58 4.25 -7.49
CA ILE A 15 -1.10 3.14 -8.30
C ILE A 15 -1.78 3.21 -9.67
N ASP A 16 -1.01 3.57 -10.69
CA ASP A 16 -1.39 3.31 -12.07
C ASP A 16 -0.76 1.99 -12.55
N VAL A 17 -1.58 1.12 -13.12
CA VAL A 17 -1.11 -0.16 -13.65
C VAL A 17 -1.03 -0.05 -15.16
N GLU A 18 0.17 0.23 -15.66
CA GLU A 18 0.46 0.15 -17.09
C GLU A 18 0.47 -1.31 -17.55
N LEU A 19 -0.52 -1.68 -18.37
CA LEU A 19 -0.58 -2.99 -18.99
C LEU A 19 0.21 -3.00 -20.30
N ASN A 20 1.39 -3.64 -20.27
CA ASN A 20 2.17 -3.93 -21.46
C ASN A 20 1.60 -5.16 -22.19
N MET A 21 1.28 -5.01 -23.47
CA MET A 21 0.73 -6.10 -24.28
C MET A 21 1.74 -7.23 -24.52
N ASN A 22 3.05 -6.97 -24.40
CA ASN A 22 4.08 -8.01 -24.52
C ASN A 22 4.03 -9.03 -23.36
N ASP A 23 3.47 -8.64 -22.22
CA ASP A 23 3.33 -9.49 -21.03
C ASP A 23 2.00 -10.26 -21.01
N VAL A 24 1.17 -10.08 -22.04
CA VAL A 24 -0.15 -10.69 -22.14
C VAL A 24 -0.18 -11.75 -23.23
N ARG A 25 -0.33 -13.01 -22.84
CA ARG A 25 -0.62 -14.10 -23.78
C ARG A 25 -2.10 -14.07 -24.15
N VAL A 26 -2.38 -14.03 -25.45
CA VAL A 26 -3.74 -14.06 -26.01
C VAL A 26 -4.00 -15.43 -26.62
N ASP A 27 -4.90 -16.19 -26.02
CA ASP A 27 -5.38 -17.48 -26.52
C ASP A 27 -6.79 -17.31 -27.11
N VAL A 28 -6.99 -17.70 -28.37
CA VAL A 28 -8.29 -17.62 -29.05
C VAL A 28 -8.81 -19.03 -29.28
N TYR A 29 -10.07 -19.28 -28.96
CA TYR A 29 -10.67 -20.61 -29.04
C TYR A 29 -12.17 -20.54 -29.33
N ARG A 30 -12.78 -21.70 -29.58
CA ARG A 30 -14.22 -21.80 -29.84
C ARG A 30 -15.01 -21.54 -28.58
N SER A 31 -16.05 -20.72 -28.71
CA SER A 31 -17.00 -20.47 -27.63
C SER A 31 -17.70 -21.76 -27.21
N SER A 32 -17.85 -21.98 -25.90
CA SER A 32 -18.56 -23.15 -25.37
C SER A 32 -19.97 -22.78 -24.90
N GLY A 33 -20.97 -23.58 -25.25
CA GLY A 33 -22.35 -23.43 -24.75
C GLY A 33 -23.42 -23.88 -25.76
N PRO A 34 -24.71 -23.88 -25.36
CA PRO A 34 -25.83 -24.17 -26.25
C PRO A 34 -26.01 -23.02 -27.25
N GLY A 35 -25.28 -23.09 -28.37
CA GLY A 35 -25.29 -22.09 -29.42
C GLY A 35 -25.64 -22.67 -30.79
N GLY A 36 -26.09 -21.80 -31.70
CA GLY A 36 -26.34 -22.16 -33.10
C GLY A 36 -25.05 -22.43 -33.89
N GLN A 37 -25.16 -22.60 -35.21
CA GLN A 37 -24.02 -22.92 -36.09
C GLN A 37 -22.80 -22.01 -35.86
N SER A 38 -23.02 -20.71 -35.65
CA SER A 38 -21.97 -19.72 -35.42
C SER A 38 -21.08 -20.03 -34.19
N VAL A 39 -21.62 -20.65 -33.13
CA VAL A 39 -20.85 -21.01 -31.92
C VAL A 39 -19.96 -22.23 -32.16
N ASN A 40 -20.39 -23.14 -33.05
CA ASN A 40 -19.66 -24.38 -33.33
C ASN A 40 -18.53 -24.21 -34.37
N THR A 41 -18.60 -23.19 -35.22
CA THR A 41 -17.63 -22.96 -36.31
C THR A 41 -16.74 -21.75 -36.15
N THR A 42 -17.09 -20.76 -35.31
CA THR A 42 -16.34 -19.50 -35.20
C THR A 42 -15.48 -19.46 -33.94
N ASP A 43 -14.20 -19.13 -34.08
CA ASP A 43 -13.27 -18.91 -32.97
C ASP A 43 -13.46 -17.50 -32.39
N SER A 44 -14.50 -17.32 -31.57
CA SER A 44 -14.84 -16.01 -30.99
C SER A 44 -14.42 -15.82 -29.53
N ALA A 45 -14.16 -16.88 -28.76
CA ALA A 45 -13.79 -16.77 -27.35
C ALA A 45 -12.32 -16.40 -27.20
N VAL A 46 -12.03 -15.50 -26.25
CA VAL A 46 -10.68 -14.98 -25.98
C VAL A 46 -10.32 -15.21 -24.53
N ARG A 47 -9.13 -15.74 -24.28
CA ARG A 47 -8.49 -15.82 -22.96
C ARG A 47 -7.20 -15.02 -22.98
N LEU A 48 -7.06 -14.16 -21.98
CA LEU A 48 -5.88 -13.37 -21.72
C LEU A 48 -5.19 -13.88 -20.46
N THR A 49 -3.89 -14.09 -20.54
CA THR A 49 -3.06 -14.46 -19.39
C THR A 49 -1.96 -13.42 -19.23
N HIS A 50 -1.95 -12.72 -18.11
CA HIS A 50 -0.83 -11.85 -17.75
C HIS A 50 0.29 -12.71 -17.16
N ILE A 51 1.39 -12.85 -17.91
CA ILE A 51 2.48 -13.78 -17.57
C ILE A 51 3.14 -13.44 -16.23
N PRO A 52 3.45 -12.18 -15.91
CA PRO A 52 4.13 -11.84 -14.66
C PRO A 52 3.30 -12.12 -13.39
N THR A 53 1.99 -11.87 -13.43
CA THR A 53 1.11 -12.04 -12.26
C THR A 53 0.34 -13.36 -12.25
N GLY A 54 0.33 -14.08 -13.37
CA GLY A 54 -0.46 -15.32 -13.53
C GLY A 54 -1.97 -15.10 -13.62
N ILE A 55 -2.46 -13.86 -13.66
CA ILE A 55 -3.91 -13.57 -13.72
C ILE A 55 -4.45 -13.96 -15.10
N VAL A 56 -5.46 -14.83 -15.09
CA VAL A 56 -6.16 -15.28 -16.30
C VAL A 56 -7.57 -14.71 -16.34
N VAL A 57 -7.95 -14.17 -17.49
CA VAL A 57 -9.30 -13.66 -17.78
C VAL A 57 -9.78 -14.26 -19.09
N SER A 58 -11.03 -14.72 -19.13
CA SER A 58 -11.67 -15.22 -20.36
C SER A 58 -12.98 -14.48 -20.63
N CYS A 59 -13.25 -14.17 -21.90
CA CYS A 59 -14.46 -13.53 -22.35
C CYS A 59 -14.99 -14.19 -23.63
N GLN A 60 -16.29 -14.45 -23.67
CA GLN A 60 -17.00 -15.10 -24.79
C GLN A 60 -18.45 -14.60 -24.92
N ASN A 61 -18.74 -13.40 -24.41
CA ASN A 61 -20.10 -12.87 -24.32
C ASN A 61 -20.59 -12.39 -25.69
N GLU A 62 -19.70 -11.78 -26.46
CA GLU A 62 -20.00 -11.20 -27.76
C GLU A 62 -19.73 -12.20 -28.89
N LYS A 63 -20.40 -11.99 -30.03
CA LYS A 63 -20.16 -12.80 -31.25
C LYS A 63 -18.80 -12.49 -31.89
N SER A 64 -18.26 -11.28 -31.65
CA SER A 64 -17.01 -10.81 -32.24
C SER A 64 -15.82 -11.05 -31.31
N GLN A 65 -14.77 -11.67 -31.84
CA GLN A 65 -13.50 -11.87 -31.15
C GLN A 65 -12.89 -10.54 -30.66
N LEU A 66 -12.98 -9.47 -31.46
CA LEU A 66 -12.40 -8.17 -31.10
C LEU A 66 -13.10 -7.56 -29.88
N GLN A 67 -14.43 -7.68 -29.83
CA GLN A 67 -15.23 -7.21 -28.69
C GLN A 67 -14.92 -8.02 -27.43
N ASN A 68 -14.83 -9.36 -27.56
CA ASN A 68 -14.41 -10.23 -26.45
C ASN A 68 -12.99 -9.87 -25.97
N LYS A 69 -12.06 -9.56 -26.89
CA LYS A 69 -10.69 -9.14 -26.54
C LYS A 69 -10.66 -7.81 -25.78
N GLU A 70 -11.42 -6.82 -26.22
CA GLU A 70 -11.49 -5.51 -25.55
C GLU A 70 -12.10 -5.63 -24.15
N SER A 71 -13.20 -6.37 -24.03
CA SER A 71 -13.84 -6.68 -22.75
C SER A 71 -12.89 -7.44 -21.82
N ALA A 72 -12.17 -8.44 -22.32
CA ALA A 72 -11.18 -9.18 -21.54
C ALA A 72 -10.02 -8.28 -21.09
N LEU A 73 -9.53 -7.35 -21.93
CA LEU A 73 -8.48 -6.39 -21.55
C LEU A 73 -8.94 -5.45 -20.45
N ARG A 74 -10.18 -4.96 -20.53
CA ARG A 74 -10.78 -4.09 -19.50
C ARG A 74 -10.85 -4.81 -18.15
N ILE A 75 -11.31 -6.06 -18.15
CA ILE A 75 -11.39 -6.89 -16.95
C ILE A 75 -9.99 -7.22 -16.42
N LEU A 76 -9.02 -7.51 -17.30
CA LEU A 76 -7.65 -7.81 -16.89
C LEU A 76 -7.00 -6.60 -16.20
N ARG A 77 -7.14 -5.40 -16.76
CA ARG A 77 -6.67 -4.15 -16.14
C ARG A 77 -7.28 -3.94 -14.75
N ALA A 78 -8.60 -4.08 -14.64
CA ALA A 78 -9.30 -3.93 -13.36
C ALA A 78 -8.82 -4.94 -12.31
N ARG A 79 -8.56 -6.20 -12.70
CA ARG A 79 -8.01 -7.23 -11.79
C ARG A 79 -6.58 -6.94 -11.37
N LEU A 80 -5.74 -6.45 -12.28
CA LEU A 80 -4.36 -6.09 -11.95
C LEU A 80 -4.31 -4.89 -11.01
N LEU A 81 -5.13 -3.88 -11.25
CA LEU A 81 -5.27 -2.73 -10.35
C LEU A 81 -5.72 -3.17 -8.96
N ALA A 82 -6.77 -3.99 -8.87
CA ALA A 82 -7.26 -4.50 -7.59
C ALA A 82 -6.18 -5.29 -6.84
N ALA A 83 -5.43 -6.15 -7.53
CA ALA A 83 -4.34 -6.92 -6.92
C ALA A 83 -3.18 -6.02 -6.44
N ALA A 84 -2.84 -4.97 -7.19
CA ALA A 84 -1.81 -4.02 -6.80
C ALA A 84 -2.21 -3.19 -5.57
N VAL A 85 -3.47 -2.72 -5.53
CA VAL A 85 -4.04 -2.03 -4.36
C VAL A 85 -4.06 -2.95 -3.14
N GLU A 86 -4.52 -4.20 -3.28
CA GLU A 86 -4.54 -5.16 -2.18
C GLU A 86 -3.13 -5.44 -1.64
N ALA A 87 -2.13 -5.59 -2.52
CA ALA A 87 -0.75 -5.78 -2.11
C ALA A 87 -0.18 -4.58 -1.36
N GLN A 88 -0.49 -3.35 -1.81
CA GLN A 88 -0.08 -2.12 -1.13
C GLN A 88 -0.77 -1.99 0.24
N GLU A 89 -2.07 -2.24 0.32
CA GLU A 89 -2.81 -2.20 1.58
C GLU A 89 -2.29 -3.24 2.57
N ALA A 90 -1.96 -4.45 2.10
CA ALA A 90 -1.36 -5.49 2.93
C ALA A 90 0.02 -5.08 3.45
N ALA A 91 0.87 -4.49 2.60
CA ALA A 91 2.17 -3.97 3.01
C ALA A 91 2.02 -2.82 4.04
N ALA A 92 1.13 -1.87 3.77
CA ALA A 92 0.82 -0.77 4.69
C ALA A 92 0.23 -1.27 6.02
N ALA A 93 -0.63 -2.31 6.00
CA ALA A 93 -1.16 -2.92 7.22
C ALA A 93 -0.07 -3.62 8.04
N ALA A 94 0.86 -4.32 7.39
CA ALA A 94 2.01 -4.92 8.04
C ALA A 94 2.92 -3.85 8.67
N GLU A 95 3.18 -2.76 7.95
CA GLU A 95 3.97 -1.64 8.45
C GLU A 95 3.28 -0.95 9.64
N ARG A 96 1.98 -0.67 9.55
CA ARG A 96 1.17 -0.15 10.66
C ARG A 96 1.27 -1.01 11.92
N LYS A 97 1.17 -2.33 11.74
CA LYS A 97 1.27 -3.29 12.84
C LYS A 97 2.68 -3.31 13.44
N SER A 98 3.72 -3.06 12.64
CA SER A 98 5.11 -2.99 13.12
C SER A 98 5.41 -1.72 13.92
N GLN A 99 4.85 -0.58 13.49
CA GLN A 99 5.06 0.72 14.15
C GLN A 99 4.27 0.81 15.45
N ILE A 100 3.05 0.25 15.49
CA ILE A 100 2.25 0.17 16.71
C ILE A 100 2.61 -1.12 17.45
N ARG A 101 3.79 -1.13 18.08
CA ARG A 101 4.02 -2.01 19.24
C ARG A 101 2.98 -1.66 20.30
N THR A 102 2.55 -2.66 21.05
CA THR A 102 1.45 -2.61 22.03
C THR A 102 1.30 -1.24 22.71
N VAL A 103 0.06 -0.76 22.92
CA VAL A 103 -0.23 0.50 23.64
C VAL A 103 0.02 0.32 25.15
N ASP A 104 1.11 -0.34 25.50
CA ASP A 104 1.57 -0.52 26.85
C ASP A 104 2.44 0.68 27.26
N ARG A 105 2.31 1.06 28.53
CA ARG A 105 2.95 2.26 29.06
C ARG A 105 4.47 2.10 29.20
N SER A 106 4.96 0.86 29.18
CA SER A 106 6.40 0.57 29.27
C SER A 106 7.17 0.91 28.00
N GLU A 107 6.50 0.93 26.84
CA GLU A 107 7.11 1.18 25.52
C GLU A 107 6.95 2.64 25.04
N ARG A 108 6.65 3.56 25.96
CA ARG A 108 6.41 4.97 25.63
C ARG A 108 7.66 5.65 25.05
N ILE A 109 7.51 6.27 23.89
CA ILE A 109 8.58 7.08 23.28
C ILE A 109 8.70 8.46 23.95
N ARG A 110 7.58 9.01 24.45
CA ARG A 110 7.51 10.35 25.05
C ARG A 110 6.57 10.38 26.25
N THR A 111 6.92 11.19 27.24
CA THR A 111 6.06 11.51 28.39
C THR A 111 5.79 13.01 28.42
N TYR A 112 4.51 13.37 28.51
CA TYR A 112 4.03 14.74 28.69
C TYR A 112 3.52 14.88 30.13
N ASN A 113 4.25 15.60 30.98
CA ASN A 113 3.94 15.81 32.39
C ASN A 113 3.36 17.22 32.61
N PHE A 114 2.03 17.33 32.67
CA PHE A 114 1.33 18.60 32.81
C PHE A 114 1.61 19.32 34.14
N PRO A 115 1.52 18.69 35.32
CA PRO A 115 1.84 19.35 36.60
C PRO A 115 3.23 19.95 36.69
N GLU A 116 4.23 19.34 36.03
CA GLU A 116 5.62 19.79 36.04
C GLU A 116 5.99 20.60 34.78
N ASN A 117 5.02 20.89 33.90
CA ASN A 117 5.23 21.54 32.61
C ASN A 117 6.39 20.93 31.79
N ARG A 118 6.54 19.60 31.82
CA ARG A 118 7.72 18.90 31.27
C ARG A 118 7.39 17.92 30.15
N LEU A 119 8.16 17.99 29.07
CA LEU A 119 8.28 16.94 28.06
C LEU A 119 9.53 16.09 28.33
N SER A 120 9.43 14.78 28.12
CA SER A 120 10.59 13.89 28.10
C SER A 120 10.49 12.91 26.92
N ASP A 121 11.52 12.86 26.06
CA ASP A 121 11.65 11.86 24.99
C ASP A 121 12.65 10.79 25.43
N HIS A 122 12.20 9.55 25.53
CA HIS A 122 12.99 8.44 26.09
C HIS A 122 13.94 7.82 25.08
N ARG A 123 13.81 8.14 23.78
CA ARG A 123 14.70 7.59 22.74
C ARG A 123 16.09 8.21 22.81
N VAL A 124 16.15 9.50 23.09
CA VAL A 124 17.37 10.31 23.15
C VAL A 124 17.62 10.91 24.53
N ASN A 125 16.81 10.53 25.53
CA ASN A 125 16.81 11.09 26.89
C ASN A 125 16.67 12.62 26.95
N PHE A 126 16.03 13.23 25.95
CA PHE A 126 15.79 14.67 25.88
C PHE A 126 14.71 15.09 26.88
N LYS A 127 14.93 16.21 27.57
CA LYS A 127 13.97 16.78 28.53
C LYS A 127 13.83 18.28 28.31
N ALA A 128 12.59 18.76 28.33
CA ALA A 128 12.30 20.19 28.22
C ALA A 128 11.20 20.59 29.21
N ASN A 129 11.35 21.73 29.88
CA ASN A 129 10.43 22.22 30.92
C ASN A 129 9.48 23.33 30.41
N ASN A 130 9.21 23.33 29.11
CA ASN A 130 8.35 24.28 28.40
C ASN A 130 7.20 23.55 27.68
N LEU A 131 6.57 22.57 28.33
CA LEU A 131 5.53 21.73 27.73
C LEU A 131 4.41 22.55 27.05
N SER A 132 3.93 23.63 27.66
CA SER A 132 2.90 24.48 27.02
C SER A 132 3.32 24.98 25.64
N ALA A 133 4.54 25.52 25.52
CA ALA A 133 5.05 26.06 24.25
C ALA A 133 5.24 24.96 23.19
N VAL A 134 5.69 23.77 23.62
CA VAL A 134 5.79 22.58 22.76
C VAL A 134 4.41 22.18 22.22
N LEU A 135 3.37 22.22 23.05
CA LEU A 135 2.00 21.91 22.64
C LEU A 135 1.41 23.00 21.71
N ASP A 136 1.86 24.24 21.87
CA ASP A 136 1.48 25.37 21.00
C ASP A 136 2.26 25.39 19.66
N GLY A 137 3.23 24.49 19.46
CA GLY A 137 3.90 24.26 18.18
C GLY A 137 5.43 24.43 18.19
N GLU A 138 6.04 24.83 19.30
CA GLU A 138 7.51 24.97 19.42
C GLU A 138 8.21 23.59 19.55
N LEU A 139 8.16 22.81 18.48
CA LEU A 139 8.72 21.45 18.42
C LEU A 139 10.14 21.40 17.89
N ASP A 140 10.66 22.49 17.32
CA ASP A 140 11.98 22.52 16.67
C ASP A 140 13.11 21.96 17.55
N PRO A 141 13.23 22.33 18.84
CA PRO A 141 14.30 21.79 19.69
C PRO A 141 14.20 20.28 19.89
N VAL A 142 12.97 19.76 19.96
CA VAL A 142 12.69 18.32 20.13
C VAL A 142 13.06 17.57 18.86
N ILE A 143 12.66 18.10 17.71
CA ILE A 143 12.91 17.49 16.40
C ILE A 143 14.41 17.48 16.10
N GLN A 144 15.11 18.60 16.35
CA GLN A 144 16.53 18.73 16.12
C GLN A 144 17.33 17.71 16.95
N ALA A 145 17.02 17.56 18.23
CA ALA A 145 17.66 16.57 19.10
C ALA A 145 17.51 15.12 18.59
N LEU A 146 16.36 14.80 17.98
CA LEU A 146 16.13 13.48 17.37
C LEU A 146 16.91 13.28 16.08
N ILE A 147 16.98 14.32 15.23
CA ILE A 147 17.74 14.29 13.97
C ILE A 147 19.23 14.07 14.26
N ASP A 148 19.77 14.77 15.25
CA ASP A 148 21.20 14.68 15.56
C ASP A 148 21.57 13.30 16.12
N ALA A 149 20.76 12.74 17.01
CA ALA A 149 20.96 11.38 17.50
C ALA A 149 20.85 10.31 16.40
N ASP A 150 19.92 10.48 15.46
CA ASP A 150 19.79 9.57 14.31
C ASP A 150 21.02 9.66 13.38
N LYS A 151 21.52 10.87 13.09
CA LYS A 151 22.75 11.06 12.32
C LYS A 151 23.95 10.39 12.99
N GLU A 152 24.13 10.58 14.29
CA GLU A 152 25.20 9.95 15.06
C GLU A 152 25.13 8.42 14.99
N THR A 153 23.93 7.86 15.12
CA THR A 153 23.71 6.41 15.04
C THR A 153 24.07 5.87 13.65
N ARG A 154 23.70 6.57 12.57
CA ARG A 154 24.04 6.17 11.20
C ARG A 154 25.53 6.27 10.91
N LEU A 155 26.19 7.30 11.42
CA LEU A 155 27.64 7.49 11.29
C LEU A 155 28.43 6.42 12.04
N ALA A 156 27.94 5.97 13.20
CA ALA A 156 28.59 4.92 13.99
C ALA A 156 28.37 3.49 13.43
N ALA A 157 27.34 3.30 12.60
CA ALA A 157 27.00 2.01 11.98
C ALA A 157 27.64 1.79 10.59
N GLY A 158 28.28 2.82 10.03
CA GLY A 158 29.07 2.75 8.80
C GLY A 158 30.56 2.53 9.08
#